data_AF-A0A9E2YSL1-F1
#
_entry.id   AF-A0A9E2YSL1-F1
#
_cell.length_a   1.000
_cell.length_b   1.000
_cell.length_c   1.000
_cell.angle_alpha   90.00
_cell.angle_beta   90.00
_cell.angle_gamma   90.00
#
_symmetry.space_group_name_H-M   'P 1'
#
loop_
_entity.id
_entity.type
_entity.pdbx_description
1 polymer ?
#
loop_
_entity_poly.entity_id
_entity_poly.type
_entity_poly.pdbx_seq_one_letter_code
_entity_poly.pdbx_strand_id
1 'polypeptide(L)'
;MTGAATATTEGDPMVAIGGIVPLVDTLKQTHQSIDSVAIMKPVTKFSFAINSPDAAGEAVVNAFRAAIAPRQAAAFIAISRDVQALRRRPLCLRCCNCRRPEQRQPI
;
A
#
# COMPACT_ATOMS: atom_id res chain seq x y z
N MET A 1 -15.25 4.78 -4.09
CA MET A 1 -15.10 6.24 -3.93
C MET A 1 -16.14 6.82 -2.99
N THR A 2 -17.44 6.72 -3.29
CA THR A 2 -18.52 7.30 -2.45
C THR A 2 -18.48 6.83 -0.99
N GLY A 3 -18.34 5.52 -0.74
CA GLY A 3 -18.23 5.02 0.64
C GLY A 3 -17.00 5.55 1.41
N ALA A 4 -15.91 5.87 0.71
CA ALA A 4 -14.74 6.50 1.33
C ALA A 4 -14.98 7.96 1.68
N ALA A 5 -15.74 8.67 0.85
CA ALA A 5 -16.15 10.04 1.14
C ALA A 5 -17.07 10.10 2.37
N THR A 6 -18.02 9.16 2.49
CA THR A 6 -18.90 9.06 3.66
C THR A 6 -18.10 8.78 4.92
N ALA A 7 -17.23 7.77 4.94
CA ALA A 7 -16.42 7.45 6.11
C ALA A 7 -15.49 8.60 6.54
N THR A 8 -14.90 9.34 5.60
CA THR A 8 -14.10 10.53 5.92
C THR A 8 -14.94 11.67 6.48
N THR A 9 -16.21 11.76 6.11
CA THR A 9 -17.13 12.81 6.58
C THR A 9 -17.73 12.48 7.95
N GLU A 10 -18.15 11.23 8.16
CA GLU A 10 -18.72 10.72 9.42
C GLU A 10 -17.65 10.47 10.48
N GLY A 11 -16.39 10.36 10.06
CA GLY A 11 -15.27 10.11 10.95
C GLY A 11 -15.11 8.63 11.27
N ASP A 12 -15.43 7.74 10.33
CA ASP A 12 -15.26 6.30 10.51
C ASP A 12 -13.88 5.84 10.02
N PRO A 13 -13.15 5.05 10.83
CA PRO A 13 -11.86 4.53 10.44
C PRO A 13 -12.05 3.38 9.45
N MET A 14 -11.72 3.62 8.18
CA MET A 14 -11.77 2.58 7.14
C MET A 14 -10.46 2.49 6.34
N VAL A 15 -10.09 1.27 5.94
CA VAL A 15 -8.93 1.03 5.07
C VAL A 15 -9.41 0.32 3.81
N ALA A 16 -9.34 1.02 2.69
CA ALA A 16 -9.69 0.50 1.37
C ALA A 16 -8.43 -0.02 0.66
N ILE A 17 -8.48 -1.25 0.18
CA ILE A 17 -7.39 -1.90 -0.55
C ILE A 17 -7.82 -2.08 -2.00
N GLY A 18 -7.03 -1.55 -2.93
CA GLY A 18 -7.26 -1.67 -4.37
C GLY A 18 -6.11 -2.41 -5.06
N GLY A 19 -6.42 -3.18 -6.10
CA GLY A 19 -5.41 -3.75 -7.01
C GLY A 19 -5.22 -2.84 -8.22
N ILE A 20 -3.97 -2.64 -8.64
CA ILE A 20 -3.64 -1.89 -9.87
C ILE A 20 -2.85 -2.75 -10.86
N VAL A 21 -2.80 -2.28 -12.11
CA VAL A 21 -2.02 -2.89 -13.19
C VAL A 21 -0.53 -2.96 -12.84
N PRO A 22 0.25 -3.84 -13.49
CA PRO A 22 1.71 -3.87 -13.32
C PRO A 22 2.35 -2.51 -13.59
N LEU A 23 3.46 -2.21 -12.90
CA LEU A 23 4.16 -0.93 -13.03
C LEU A 23 4.59 -0.61 -14.47
N VAL A 24 4.95 -1.63 -15.24
CA VAL A 24 5.35 -1.51 -16.65
C VAL A 24 4.23 -1.01 -17.57
N ASP A 25 2.97 -1.15 -17.13
CA ASP A 25 1.78 -0.78 -17.89
C ASP A 25 1.05 0.42 -17.26
N THR A 26 1.51 0.96 -16.13
CA THR A 26 0.89 2.12 -15.48
C THR A 26 0.97 3.39 -16.33
N LEU A 27 2.06 3.57 -17.10
CA LEU A 27 2.25 4.73 -17.99
C LEU A 27 1.80 4.48 -19.43
N LYS A 28 1.42 3.23 -19.76
CA LYS A 28 0.87 2.90 -21.08
C LYS A 28 -0.62 3.19 -21.03
N GLN A 29 -1.10 3.97 -22.00
CA GLN A 29 -2.53 4.24 -22.25
C GLN A 29 -3.23 2.94 -22.72
N THR A 30 -3.27 1.94 -21.85
CA THR A 30 -3.98 0.68 -22.03
C THR A 30 -5.25 0.74 -21.22
N HIS A 31 -6.31 0.11 -21.73
CA HIS A 31 -7.73 0.33 -21.39
C HIS A 31 -8.15 0.30 -19.91
N GLN A 32 -7.25 0.06 -18.94
CA GLN A 32 -7.54 0.05 -17.51
C GLN A 32 -6.49 0.74 -16.62
N SER A 33 -5.54 1.53 -17.17
CA SER A 33 -4.58 2.28 -16.36
C SER A 33 -5.22 3.55 -15.75
N ILE A 34 -6.07 3.36 -14.74
CA ILE A 34 -6.63 4.46 -13.97
C ILE A 34 -5.73 4.73 -12.77
N ASP A 35 -5.30 5.99 -12.60
CA ASP A 35 -4.60 6.42 -11.38
C ASP A 35 -5.57 6.45 -10.20
N SER A 36 -5.67 5.31 -9.52
CA SER A 36 -6.54 5.12 -8.36
C SER A 36 -6.12 5.97 -7.16
N VAL A 37 -4.83 6.32 -7.05
CA VAL A 37 -4.31 7.16 -5.96
C VAL A 37 -4.75 8.60 -6.16
N ALA A 38 -4.62 9.14 -7.37
CA ALA A 38 -5.09 10.49 -7.68
C ALA A 38 -6.60 10.65 -7.45
N ILE A 39 -7.40 9.64 -7.84
CA ILE A 39 -8.85 9.64 -7.65
C ILE A 39 -9.24 9.60 -6.17
N MET A 40 -8.55 8.80 -5.35
CA MET A 40 -8.91 8.62 -3.94
C MET A 40 -8.35 9.71 -3.01
N LYS A 41 -7.36 10.48 -3.47
CA LYS A 41 -6.73 11.58 -2.72
C LYS A 41 -7.69 12.63 -2.14
N PRO A 42 -8.74 13.12 -2.84
CA PRO A 42 -9.67 14.09 -2.25
C PRO A 42 -10.63 13.50 -1.21
N VAL A 43 -10.85 12.18 -1.20
CA VAL A 43 -11.86 11.53 -0.34
C VAL A 43 -11.26 10.71 0.80
N THR A 44 -9.93 10.64 0.89
CA THR A 44 -9.21 9.87 1.91
C THR A 44 -8.12 10.72 2.55
N LYS A 45 -7.78 10.41 3.80
CA LYS A 45 -6.70 11.08 4.54
C LYS A 45 -5.32 10.58 4.12
N PHE A 46 -5.25 9.33 3.64
CA PHE A 46 -4.03 8.71 3.15
C PHE A 46 -4.35 7.93 1.88
N SER A 47 -3.55 8.15 0.83
CA SER A 47 -3.66 7.46 -0.45
C SER A 47 -2.26 7.16 -0.96
N PHE A 48 -1.92 5.87 -1.13
CA PHE A 48 -0.58 5.46 -1.55
C PHE A 48 -0.61 4.21 -2.46
N ALA A 49 0.28 4.14 -3.44
CA ALA A 49 0.50 2.97 -4.29
C ALA A 49 1.78 2.23 -3.88
N ILE A 50 1.65 0.95 -3.57
CA ILE A 50 2.76 0.05 -3.25
C ILE A 50 3.37 -0.44 -4.55
N ASN A 51 4.55 0.12 -4.87
CA ASN A 51 5.33 -0.23 -6.04
C ASN A 51 6.45 -1.25 -5.73
N SER A 52 6.74 -1.51 -4.46
CA SER A 52 7.75 -2.49 -4.05
C SER A 52 7.24 -3.37 -2.91
N PRO A 53 7.61 -4.66 -2.88
CA PRO A 53 7.21 -5.57 -1.81
C PRO A 53 7.80 -5.18 -0.45
N ASP A 54 8.90 -4.41 -0.45
CA ASP A 54 9.55 -3.94 0.77
C ASP A 54 8.75 -2.82 1.45
N ALA A 55 8.15 -1.93 0.67
CA ALA A 55 7.30 -0.84 1.17
C ALA A 55 5.92 -1.31 1.63
N ALA A 56 5.50 -2.54 1.29
CA ALA A 56 4.15 -3.03 1.58
C ALA A 56 3.81 -3.02 3.08
N GLY A 57 4.75 -3.48 3.92
CA GLY A 57 4.54 -3.51 5.37
C GLY A 57 4.41 -2.11 5.97
N GLU A 58 5.28 -1.19 5.56
CA GLU A 58 5.27 0.20 6.02
C GLU A 58 4.01 0.94 5.54
N ALA A 59 3.61 0.75 4.28
CA ALA A 59 2.42 1.36 3.71
C ALA A 59 1.14 0.95 4.46
N VAL A 60 1.02 -0.33 4.82
CA VAL A 60 -0.10 -0.84 5.63
C VAL A 60 -0.10 -0.20 7.02
N VAL A 61 1.04 -0.17 7.70
CA VAL A 61 1.15 0.46 9.03
C VAL A 61 0.79 1.95 8.97
N ASN A 62 1.26 2.67 7.95
CA ASN A 62 0.97 4.08 7.77
C ASN A 62 -0.50 4.33 7.43
N ALA A 63 -1.15 3.46 6.66
CA ALA A 63 -2.59 3.57 6.37
C ALA A 63 -3.45 3.38 7.63
N PHE A 64 -3.15 2.37 8.44
CA PHE A 64 -3.86 2.18 9.73
C PHE A 64 -3.62 3.33 10.69
N ARG A 65 -2.37 3.82 10.78
CA ARG A 65 -2.05 5.02 11.57
C ARG A 65 -2.85 6.23 11.10
N ALA A 66 -2.96 6.46 9.80
CA ALA A 66 -3.74 7.56 9.25
C ALA A 66 -5.24 7.43 9.52
N ALA A 67 -5.79 6.21 9.42
CA ALA A 67 -7.20 5.93 9.66
C ALA A 67 -7.62 6.15 11.13
N ILE A 68 -6.75 5.80 12.08
CA ILE A 68 -7.02 5.89 13.54
C ILE A 68 -6.58 7.24 14.13
N ALA A 69 -5.71 7.99 13.44
CA ALA A 69 -5.25 9.32 13.86
C ALA A 69 -6.43 10.27 14.19
N PRO A 70 -6.22 11.29 15.05
CA PRO A 70 -7.27 12.24 15.42
C PRO A 70 -7.96 12.80 14.16
N ARG A 71 -9.30 12.85 14.21
CA ARG A 71 -10.18 12.89 13.04
C ARG A 71 -10.00 11.63 12.19
N GLN A 72 -10.69 10.56 12.61
CA GLN A 72 -10.74 9.29 11.90
C GLN A 72 -11.29 9.49 10.48
N ALA A 73 -10.80 8.71 9.54
CA ALA A 73 -11.14 8.86 8.12
C ALA A 73 -10.76 7.61 7.34
N ALA A 74 -11.12 7.61 6.07
CA ALA A 74 -10.67 6.60 5.13
C ALA A 74 -9.17 6.72 4.79
N ALA A 75 -8.50 5.58 4.69
CA ALA A 75 -7.19 5.41 4.06
C ALA A 75 -7.31 4.46 2.86
N PHE A 76 -6.56 4.72 1.79
CA PHE A 76 -6.53 3.91 0.58
C PHE A 76 -5.11 3.44 0.26
N ILE A 77 -4.98 2.14 -0.02
CA ILE A 77 -3.73 1.54 -0.50
C ILE A 77 -4.01 0.84 -1.82
N ALA A 78 -3.25 1.19 -2.85
CA ALA A 78 -3.21 0.47 -4.11
C ALA A 78 -2.02 -0.49 -4.14
N ILE A 79 -2.21 -1.73 -4.60
CA ILE A 79 -1.16 -2.74 -4.69
C ILE A 79 -1.02 -3.19 -6.14
N SER A 80 0.17 -3.03 -6.70
CA SER A 80 0.45 -3.45 -8.08
C SER A 80 0.46 -4.98 -8.21
N ARG A 81 -0.10 -5.49 -9.31
CA ARG A 81 -0.25 -6.93 -9.54
C ARG A 81 1.09 -7.69 -9.54
N ASP A 82 2.13 -7.06 -10.07
CA ASP A 82 3.51 -7.55 -10.03
C ASP A 82 4.03 -7.71 -8.59
N VAL A 83 3.73 -6.76 -7.71
CA VAL A 83 4.10 -6.84 -6.29
C VAL A 83 3.36 -7.98 -5.57
N GLN A 84 2.10 -8.24 -5.94
CA GLN A 84 1.31 -9.35 -5.38
C GLN A 84 1.82 -10.72 -5.83
N ALA A 85 2.37 -10.81 -7.04
CA ALA A 85 2.90 -12.06 -7.60
C ALA A 85 4.26 -12.44 -6.98
N LEU A 86 4.98 -11.50 -6.36
CA LEU A 86 6.27 -11.76 -5.73
C LEU A 86 6.11 -12.52 -4.42
N ARG A 87 6.66 -13.73 -4.36
CA ARG A 87 6.70 -14.53 -3.13
C ARG A 87 7.78 -13.99 -2.20
N ARG A 88 7.39 -13.13 -1.26
CA ARG A 88 8.32 -12.61 -0.25
C ARG A 88 8.70 -13.74 0.74
N ARG A 89 9.99 -13.85 1.06
CA ARG A 89 10.44 -14.64 2.21
C ARG A 89 9.90 -13.96 3.48
N PRO A 90 9.47 -14.72 4.51
CA PRO A 90 8.93 -14.12 5.72
C PRO A 90 9.95 -13.14 6.29
N LEU A 91 9.55 -11.87 6.43
CA LEU A 91 10.37 -10.94 7.20
C LEU A 91 10.41 -11.48 8.61
N CYS A 92 11.61 -11.70 9.12
CA CYS A 92 11.80 -12.09 10.50
C CYS A 92 11.45 -10.89 11.38
N LEU A 93 10.15 -10.69 11.64
CA LEU A 93 9.59 -9.58 12.45
C LEU A 93 10.11 -9.61 13.89
N ARG A 94 10.55 -10.78 14.35
CA ARG A 94 11.21 -10.95 15.65
C ARG A 94 12.72 -10.67 15.62
N CYS A 95 13.21 -10.12 14.51
CA CYS A 95 14.62 -9.90 14.30
C CYS A 95 14.88 -8.57 13.60
N CYS A 96 14.39 -7.47 14.18
CA CYS A 96 14.92 -6.13 13.91
C CYS A 96 16.42 -6.00 14.27
N ASN A 97 17.05 -7.06 14.81
CA ASN A 97 18.51 -7.18 14.96
C ASN A 97 19.14 -8.41 14.26
N CYS A 98 18.44 -9.09 13.33
CA CYS A 98 19.11 -10.06 12.45
C CYS A 98 19.86 -9.31 11.34
N ARG A 99 20.98 -8.67 11.68
CA ARG A 99 22.03 -8.46 10.67
C ARG A 99 22.44 -9.84 10.18
N ARG A 100 22.14 -10.09 8.91
CA ARG A 100 22.51 -11.25 8.10
C ARG A 100 23.87 -11.83 8.54
N PRO A 101 23.97 -12.96 9.27
CA PRO A 101 25.20 -13.73 9.23
C PRO A 101 25.20 -14.51 7.91
N GLU A 102 26.37 -14.72 7.32
CA GLU A 102 26.59 -15.55 6.13
C GLU A 102 26.33 -14.91 4.74
N GLN A 103 27.14 -13.91 4.39
CA GLN A 103 27.75 -13.80 3.06
C GLN A 103 29.19 -14.31 3.17
N ARG A 104 29.37 -15.62 3.31
CA ARG A 104 30.66 -16.28 3.04
C ARG A 104 30.52 -16.93 1.66
N GLN A 105 31.13 -16.31 0.65
CA GLN A 105 31.27 -16.91 -0.66
C GLN A 105 32.26 -18.09 -0.56
N PRO A 106 31.96 -19.29 -1.09
CA PRO A 106 32.98 -20.30 -1.29
C PRO A 106 33.82 -19.95 -2.53
N ILE A 107 35.11 -20.27 -2.42
CA ILE A 107 36.18 -20.18 -3.41
C ILE A 107 35.97 -21.24 -4.50
#